data_AF-A0A8H6LQB9-F1
#
_entry.id   AF-A0A8H6LQB9-F1
#
_cell.length_a   1.000
_cell.length_b   1.000
_cell.length_c   1.000
_cell.angle_alpha   90.00
_cell.angle_beta   90.00
_cell.angle_gamma   90.00
#
_symmetry.space_group_name_H-M   'P 1'
#
loop_
_entity.id
_entity.type
_entity.pdbx_description
1 polymer ?
#
loop_
_entity_poly.entity_id
_entity_poly.type
_entity_poly.pdbx_seq_one_letter_code
_entity_poly.pdbx_strand_id
1 'polypeptide(L)'
;MKDDKRSMDGRAGTPEPVPADGGRALSSALRSYSDRNESWVPLCEKAYAKAHGDYASLAGGFIGEGVDDLPGDVTAELLTSDILDIDELWGKEISRVNDEVLIGGSTGLPEHGHGERNGIIEEEQAYAIMEVRTLKSGQRLVKLRNRCGSLRKGIWEGTWSDGSKEWTAELPEEIDHKFGSDSVFWISYEDLVQKYSHLDSYHEKFYIKLMQDSPLILALPQLDERYSKGLEAQQSFRLHFQLHYEGSPNAEDYIVRSHSNYLLHRSVSVELPALQARNYVIWLKIAAQRYIDHQSVEAGAKRQAADRMENEKLAQVGYAYDLAHSKAWDHMDKVAKLRQKKDQQRASACRQK
;
A
#
# COMPACT_ATOMS: atom_id res chain seq x y z
N MET A 1 -31.37 -61.48 -5.38
CA MET A 1 -30.53 -60.45 -4.73
C MET A 1 -31.11 -59.12 -5.16
N LYS A 2 -31.62 -58.35 -4.20
CA LYS A 2 -32.42 -57.13 -4.44
C LYS A 2 -31.56 -55.98 -4.94
N ASP A 3 -32.14 -55.22 -5.86
CA ASP A 3 -31.76 -53.89 -6.29
C ASP A 3 -31.60 -52.93 -5.10
N ASP A 4 -30.66 -51.98 -5.21
CA ASP A 4 -30.83 -50.68 -4.56
C ASP A 4 -30.19 -49.56 -5.41
N LYS A 5 -31.06 -48.80 -6.06
CA LYS A 5 -30.78 -47.53 -6.72
C LYS A 5 -30.65 -46.46 -5.63
N ARG A 6 -29.50 -45.78 -5.51
CA ARG A 6 -29.44 -44.50 -4.79
C ARG A 6 -29.50 -43.32 -5.75
N SER A 7 -30.61 -42.60 -5.63
CA SER A 7 -30.93 -41.30 -6.19
C SER A 7 -29.79 -40.29 -5.98
N MET A 8 -29.37 -39.62 -7.06
CA MET A 8 -28.67 -38.34 -6.98
C MET A 8 -29.74 -37.24 -6.83
N ASP A 9 -30.09 -36.91 -5.60
CA ASP A 9 -30.81 -35.68 -5.29
C ASP A 9 -29.81 -34.59 -4.93
N GLY A 10 -29.59 -33.68 -5.88
CA GLY A 10 -28.89 -32.42 -5.65
C GLY A 10 -29.70 -31.53 -4.71
N ARG A 11 -29.27 -31.44 -3.45
CA ARG A 11 -29.60 -30.31 -2.57
C ARG A 11 -28.32 -29.51 -2.35
N ALA A 12 -28.33 -28.27 -2.86
CA ALA A 12 -27.39 -27.25 -2.45
C ALA A 12 -27.40 -27.17 -0.91
N GLY A 13 -26.27 -27.50 -0.29
CA GLY A 13 -26.11 -27.42 1.15
C GLY A 13 -26.33 -25.98 1.60
N THR A 14 -27.25 -25.79 2.54
CA THR A 14 -27.37 -24.54 3.29
C THR A 14 -26.03 -24.23 3.97
N PRO A 15 -25.51 -22.99 3.90
CA PRO A 15 -24.24 -22.65 4.53
C PRO A 15 -24.30 -22.91 6.04
N GLU A 16 -23.29 -23.60 6.57
CA GLU A 16 -23.19 -23.88 8.01
C GLU A 16 -23.11 -22.58 8.83
N PRO A 17 -23.74 -22.54 10.02
CA PRO A 17 -23.76 -21.36 10.88
C PRO A 17 -22.35 -20.94 11.34
N VAL A 18 -22.19 -19.65 11.67
CA VAL A 18 -20.99 -19.13 12.32
C VAL A 18 -20.93 -19.71 13.74
N PRO A 19 -19.77 -20.24 14.20
CA PRO A 19 -19.67 -20.74 15.57
C PRO A 19 -19.95 -19.61 16.56
N ALA A 20 -21.00 -19.80 17.37
CA ALA A 20 -21.41 -18.90 18.43
C ALA A 20 -21.36 -19.66 19.76
N ASP A 21 -20.54 -19.17 20.69
CA ASP A 21 -20.53 -19.68 22.05
C ASP A 21 -21.40 -18.76 22.91
N GLY A 22 -22.37 -19.32 23.63
CA GLY A 22 -23.20 -18.56 24.58
C GLY A 22 -23.81 -17.25 24.08
N GLY A 23 -24.32 -17.19 22.84
CA GLY A 23 -24.95 -16.00 22.28
C GLY A 23 -24.00 -14.91 21.77
N ARG A 24 -22.69 -15.15 21.77
CA ARG A 24 -21.68 -14.31 21.10
C ARG A 24 -20.99 -15.12 20.01
N ALA A 25 -21.06 -14.65 18.76
CA ALA A 25 -20.23 -15.17 17.68
C ALA A 25 -18.75 -14.98 18.06
N LEU A 26 -17.94 -16.03 17.89
CA LEU A 26 -16.49 -16.00 18.20
C LEU A 26 -15.70 -15.05 17.27
N SER A 27 -16.33 -14.55 16.20
CA SER A 27 -15.81 -13.48 15.34
C SER A 27 -16.04 -12.10 15.96
N SER A 28 -15.36 -11.79 17.07
CA SER A 28 -15.44 -10.46 17.71
C SER A 28 -14.59 -9.38 17.00
N ALA A 29 -13.72 -9.76 16.06
CA ALA A 29 -12.72 -8.86 15.47
C ALA A 29 -13.24 -7.92 14.36
N LEU A 30 -14.40 -8.23 13.77
CA LEU A 30 -14.95 -7.47 12.64
C LEU A 30 -16.41 -7.07 12.79
N ARG A 31 -16.98 -7.15 13.99
CA ARG A 31 -18.32 -6.64 14.23
C ARG A 31 -18.28 -5.11 14.11
N SER A 32 -18.67 -4.57 12.96
CA SER A 32 -18.97 -3.14 12.85
C SER A 32 -20.05 -2.87 13.91
N TYR A 33 -19.74 -2.06 14.92
CA TYR A 33 -20.70 -1.73 15.97
C TYR A 33 -21.87 -0.88 15.40
N SER A 34 -21.73 -0.42 14.15
CA SER A 34 -22.63 0.48 13.46
C SER A 34 -23.94 -0.17 13.01
N ASP A 35 -23.99 -1.46 12.69
CA ASP A 35 -25.26 -2.11 12.34
C ASP A 35 -25.35 -3.59 12.74
N ARG A 36 -26.32 -3.93 13.60
CA ARG A 36 -26.56 -5.32 14.04
C ARG A 36 -26.96 -6.27 12.89
N ASN A 37 -27.26 -5.72 11.71
CA ASN A 37 -27.72 -6.45 10.52
C ASN A 37 -26.66 -6.62 9.42
N GLU A 38 -25.44 -6.11 9.58
CA GLU A 38 -24.38 -6.32 8.59
C GLU A 38 -23.71 -7.70 8.77
N SER A 39 -24.26 -8.72 8.10
CA SER A 39 -23.72 -10.09 8.14
C SER A 39 -22.62 -10.36 7.12
N TRP A 40 -22.42 -9.46 6.15
CA TRP A 40 -21.47 -9.70 5.05
C TRP A 40 -20.01 -9.68 5.51
N VAL A 41 -19.61 -8.79 6.44
CA VAL A 41 -18.22 -8.70 6.91
C VAL A 41 -17.78 -9.98 7.63
N PRO A 42 -18.53 -10.51 8.62
CA PRO A 42 -18.18 -11.78 9.25
C PRO A 42 -18.21 -12.98 8.29
N LEU A 43 -19.06 -12.94 7.25
CA LEU A 43 -19.10 -13.98 6.22
C LEU A 43 -17.87 -13.93 5.30
N CYS A 44 -17.41 -12.73 4.92
CA CYS A 44 -16.17 -12.54 4.18
C CYS A 44 -14.97 -13.06 4.99
N GLU A 45 -14.88 -12.72 6.28
CA GLU A 45 -13.83 -13.24 7.16
C GLU A 45 -13.88 -14.77 7.29
N LYS A 46 -15.08 -15.35 7.41
CA LYS A 46 -15.25 -16.81 7.44
C LYS A 46 -14.78 -17.47 6.15
N ALA A 47 -15.09 -16.88 5.00
CA ALA A 47 -14.66 -17.37 3.70
C ALA A 47 -13.12 -17.30 3.56
N TYR A 48 -12.52 -16.18 4.01
CA TYR A 48 -11.08 -16.00 4.03
C TYR A 48 -10.40 -17.01 4.98
N ALA A 49 -10.86 -17.14 6.23
CA ALA A 49 -10.36 -18.15 7.16
C ALA A 49 -10.46 -19.57 6.60
N LYS A 50 -11.55 -19.90 5.90
CA LYS A 50 -11.71 -21.20 5.26
C LYS A 50 -10.70 -21.43 4.12
N ALA A 51 -10.38 -20.40 3.34
CA ALA A 51 -9.37 -20.49 2.28
C ALA A 51 -7.96 -20.70 2.86
N HIS A 52 -7.67 -20.08 4.02
CA HIS A 52 -6.39 -20.19 4.73
C HIS A 52 -6.34 -21.36 5.74
N GLY A 53 -7.38 -22.18 5.82
CA GLY A 53 -7.46 -23.38 6.68
C GLY A 53 -8.29 -23.18 7.94
N ASP A 54 -7.99 -22.16 8.74
CA ASP A 54 -8.76 -21.80 9.94
C ASP A 54 -8.61 -20.31 10.33
N TYR A 55 -9.31 -19.89 11.38
CA TYR A 55 -9.22 -18.51 11.90
C TYR A 55 -7.87 -18.22 12.59
N ALA A 56 -7.20 -19.23 13.15
CA ALA A 56 -5.92 -19.03 13.82
C ALA A 56 -4.82 -18.67 12.81
N SER A 57 -4.93 -19.18 11.59
CA SER A 57 -4.03 -18.91 10.47
C SER A 57 -4.13 -17.47 9.95
N LEU A 58 -5.14 -16.70 10.34
CA LEU A 58 -5.28 -15.28 10.00
C LEU A 58 -4.55 -14.35 10.98
N ALA A 59 -4.03 -14.87 12.09
CA ALA A 59 -3.35 -14.05 13.09
C ALA A 59 -1.95 -13.61 12.61
N GLY A 60 -1.68 -12.30 12.65
CA GLY A 60 -0.37 -11.74 12.30
C GLY A 60 -0.12 -11.49 10.80
N GLY A 61 -1.17 -11.39 9.98
CA GLY A 61 -1.05 -11.07 8.55
C GLY A 61 -0.74 -9.60 8.27
N PHE A 62 -0.16 -9.33 7.09
CA PHE A 62 0.16 -7.97 6.63
C PHE A 62 -1.01 -7.33 5.88
N ILE A 63 -1.11 -5.99 5.90
CA ILE A 63 -2.19 -5.28 5.20
C ILE A 63 -2.11 -5.55 3.68
N GLY A 64 -0.90 -5.53 3.13
CA GLY A 64 -0.68 -5.81 1.70
C GLY A 64 -1.17 -7.19 1.28
N GLU A 65 -1.09 -8.23 2.12
CA GLU A 65 -1.62 -9.57 1.80
C GLU A 65 -3.14 -9.53 1.65
N GLY A 66 -3.84 -8.84 2.55
CA GLY A 66 -5.29 -8.70 2.47
C GLY A 66 -5.75 -7.89 1.25
N VAL A 67 -4.96 -6.89 0.83
CA VAL A 67 -5.22 -6.12 -0.40
C VAL A 67 -4.87 -6.94 -1.64
N ASP A 68 -3.85 -7.78 -1.59
CA ASP A 68 -3.50 -8.65 -2.71
C ASP A 68 -4.56 -9.76 -2.90
N ASP A 69 -5.11 -10.32 -1.81
CA ASP A 69 -6.04 -11.46 -1.89
C ASP A 69 -7.51 -11.08 -2.14
N LEU A 70 -8.00 -9.97 -1.57
CA LEU A 70 -9.44 -9.65 -1.57
C LEU A 70 -9.90 -8.87 -2.81
N PRO A 71 -9.41 -7.64 -3.07
CA PRO A 71 -9.66 -6.97 -4.34
C PRO A 71 -8.84 -7.57 -5.48
N GLY A 72 -7.90 -8.47 -5.16
CA GLY A 72 -7.03 -9.10 -6.13
C GLY A 72 -5.96 -8.14 -6.64
N ASP A 73 -5.66 -7.05 -5.91
CA ASP A 73 -4.80 -5.96 -6.41
C ASP A 73 -3.30 -6.24 -6.16
N VAL A 74 -2.40 -5.31 -6.53
CA VAL A 74 -0.98 -5.38 -6.15
C VAL A 74 -0.58 -4.20 -5.28
N THR A 75 -0.06 -4.53 -4.10
CA THR A 75 0.40 -3.58 -3.09
C THR A 75 1.89 -3.29 -3.24
N ALA A 76 2.31 -2.04 -3.00
CA ALA A 76 3.69 -1.76 -2.62
C ALA A 76 3.79 -1.29 -1.17
N GLU A 77 4.86 -1.75 -0.56
CA GLU A 77 5.20 -1.51 0.83
C GLU A 77 6.26 -0.42 0.89
N LEU A 78 5.95 0.65 1.62
CA LEU A 78 6.84 1.75 1.91
C LEU A 78 7.13 1.76 3.42
N LEU A 79 8.39 1.63 3.80
CA LEU A 79 8.78 1.93 5.17
C LEU A 79 8.83 3.44 5.34
N THR A 80 8.27 3.96 6.44
CA THR A 80 8.30 5.41 6.67
C THR A 80 9.71 5.93 6.95
N SER A 81 10.57 5.08 7.52
CA SER A 81 12.00 5.35 7.67
C SER A 81 12.72 5.46 6.32
N ASP A 82 12.12 4.99 5.22
CA ASP A 82 12.66 5.05 3.87
C ASP A 82 12.21 6.29 3.08
N ILE A 83 11.39 7.15 3.67
CA ILE A 83 10.91 8.36 3.01
C ILE A 83 12.00 9.44 3.07
N LEU A 84 12.59 9.77 1.91
CA LEU A 84 13.58 10.84 1.79
C LEU A 84 12.95 12.24 1.74
N ASP A 85 11.81 12.36 1.06
CA ASP A 85 11.05 13.61 0.94
C ASP A 85 9.58 13.36 1.30
N ILE A 86 9.20 13.88 2.48
CA ILE A 86 7.85 13.74 3.02
C ILE A 86 6.84 14.60 2.26
N ASP A 87 7.26 15.72 1.66
CA ASP A 87 6.36 16.61 0.94
C ASP A 87 6.04 16.04 -0.44
N GLU A 88 7.02 15.44 -1.08
CA GLU A 88 6.84 14.69 -2.32
C GLU A 88 5.92 13.48 -2.10
N LEU A 89 6.10 12.71 -1.03
CA LEU A 89 5.20 11.60 -0.69
C LEU A 89 3.75 12.07 -0.52
N TRP A 90 3.55 13.21 0.15
CA TRP A 90 2.21 13.78 0.29
C TRP A 90 1.59 14.12 -1.07
N GLY A 91 2.34 14.85 -1.90
CA GLY A 91 1.87 15.33 -3.19
C GLY A 91 1.65 14.21 -4.21
N LYS A 92 2.41 13.12 -4.13
CA LYS A 92 2.38 12.03 -5.13
C LYS A 92 1.52 10.85 -4.72
N GLU A 93 1.46 10.51 -3.43
CA GLU A 93 0.78 9.29 -2.96
C GLU A 93 -0.35 9.59 -1.98
N ILE A 94 -0.05 10.21 -0.84
CA ILE A 94 -1.02 10.34 0.27
C ILE A 94 -2.24 11.16 -0.13
N SER A 95 -2.06 12.26 -0.88
CA SER A 95 -3.16 13.10 -1.36
C SER A 95 -4.18 12.38 -2.26
N ARG A 96 -3.81 11.23 -2.85
CA ARG A 96 -4.68 10.45 -3.75
C ARG A 96 -5.67 9.54 -3.02
N VAL A 97 -5.56 9.41 -1.69
CA VAL A 97 -6.45 8.56 -0.87
C VAL A 97 -7.92 8.92 -1.07
N ASN A 98 -8.23 10.21 -1.24
CA ASN A 98 -9.61 10.67 -1.39
C ASN A 98 -10.26 10.23 -2.71
N ASP A 99 -9.48 9.88 -3.73
CA ASP A 99 -9.97 9.71 -5.09
C ASP A 99 -9.71 8.32 -5.67
N GLU A 100 -8.47 7.81 -5.57
CA GLU A 100 -8.01 6.71 -6.45
C GLU A 100 -7.18 5.62 -5.76
N VAL A 101 -6.77 5.77 -4.50
CA VAL A 101 -5.81 4.86 -3.85
C VAL A 101 -6.30 4.43 -2.46
N LEU A 102 -6.20 3.13 -2.18
CA LEU A 102 -6.30 2.63 -0.82
C LEU A 102 -4.91 2.63 -0.18
N ILE A 103 -4.78 3.22 1.01
CA ILE A 103 -3.54 3.18 1.77
C ILE A 103 -3.81 2.60 3.15
N GLY A 104 -3.06 1.56 3.49
CA GLY A 104 -2.95 1.02 4.84
C GLY A 104 -1.70 1.56 5.54
N GLY A 105 -1.74 1.64 6.86
CA GLY A 105 -0.56 1.90 7.66
C GLY A 105 -0.49 0.96 8.84
N SER A 106 0.71 0.52 9.21
CA SER A 106 0.92 -0.27 10.42
C SER A 106 1.98 0.31 11.33
N THR A 107 1.84 0.01 12.62
CA THR A 107 2.72 0.49 13.69
C THR A 107 3.62 -0.62 14.19
N GLY A 108 4.83 -0.29 14.62
CA GLY A 108 5.76 -1.23 15.23
C GLY A 108 6.87 -1.68 14.29
N LEU A 109 8.12 -1.45 14.73
CA LEU A 109 9.29 -2.20 14.33
C LEU A 109 9.81 -2.91 15.59
N PRO A 110 10.33 -4.15 15.49
CA PRO A 110 10.82 -4.90 16.65
C PRO A 110 11.90 -4.16 17.49
N GLU A 111 12.54 -3.14 16.91
CA GLU A 111 13.66 -2.42 17.50
C GLU A 111 13.29 -1.39 18.58
N HIS A 112 12.03 -0.93 18.67
CA HIS A 112 11.64 0.19 19.54
C HIS A 112 11.01 -0.20 20.90
N GLY A 113 10.94 -1.50 21.20
CA GLY A 113 10.36 -2.00 22.44
C GLY A 113 8.83 -1.89 22.48
N HIS A 114 8.22 -2.63 23.40
CA HIS A 114 6.76 -2.64 23.60
C HIS A 114 6.34 -1.36 24.33
N GLY A 115 5.45 -0.56 23.73
CA GLY A 115 5.00 0.71 24.31
C GLY A 115 3.73 1.29 23.68
N GLU A 116 3.17 2.28 24.36
CA GLU A 116 2.06 3.10 23.89
C GLU A 116 2.54 4.54 23.83
N ARG A 117 2.40 5.20 22.67
CA ARG A 117 2.77 6.61 22.51
C ARG A 117 1.57 7.39 21.99
N ASN A 118 1.06 8.29 22.83
CA ASN A 118 -0.12 9.11 22.51
C ASN A 118 -1.31 8.26 22.06
N GLY A 119 -1.57 7.15 22.77
CA GLY A 119 -2.68 6.23 22.48
C GLY A 119 -2.46 5.24 21.34
N ILE A 120 -1.39 5.38 20.53
CA ILE A 120 -1.02 4.43 19.48
C ILE A 120 -0.15 3.32 20.08
N ILE A 121 -0.55 2.07 19.84
CA ILE A 121 0.16 0.89 20.32
C ILE A 121 1.25 0.55 19.28
N GLU A 122 2.48 0.36 19.75
CA GLU A 122 3.63 -0.03 18.93
C GLU A 122 3.70 -1.55 18.67
N GLU A 123 2.56 -2.25 18.75
CA GLU A 123 2.40 -3.70 18.55
C GLU A 123 1.54 -3.96 17.30
N GLU A 124 2.16 -3.87 16.12
CA GLU A 124 1.67 -4.37 14.82
C GLU A 124 0.15 -4.22 14.60
N GLN A 125 -0.36 -2.99 14.76
CA GLN A 125 -1.76 -2.69 14.46
C GLN A 125 -1.92 -2.13 13.07
N ALA A 126 -2.94 -2.60 12.36
CA ALA A 126 -3.31 -2.13 11.04
C ALA A 126 -4.34 -1.02 11.10
N TYR A 127 -4.07 0.08 10.40
CA TYR A 127 -4.92 1.24 10.27
C TYR A 127 -5.20 1.51 8.80
N ALA A 128 -6.44 1.85 8.47
CA ALA A 128 -6.80 2.31 7.13
C ALA A 128 -6.73 3.84 7.07
N ILE A 129 -6.04 4.38 6.07
CA ILE A 129 -6.11 5.81 5.76
C ILE A 129 -7.41 6.04 4.98
N MET A 130 -8.32 6.78 5.58
CA MET A 130 -9.68 6.97 5.08
C MET A 130 -9.82 8.24 4.25
N GLU A 131 -9.16 9.31 4.69
CA GLU A 131 -9.32 10.65 4.13
C GLU A 131 -8.10 11.49 4.47
N VAL A 132 -7.76 12.43 3.60
CA VAL A 132 -6.64 13.37 3.80
C VAL A 132 -7.11 14.79 3.48
N ARG A 133 -6.68 15.76 4.27
CA ARG A 133 -7.01 17.18 4.04
C ARG A 133 -5.84 18.10 4.31
N THR A 134 -5.77 19.16 3.50
CA THR A 134 -4.91 20.31 3.76
C THR A 134 -5.80 21.47 4.19
N LEU A 135 -5.64 21.93 5.43
CA LEU A 135 -6.37 23.07 5.97
C LEU A 135 -5.94 24.37 5.30
N LYS A 136 -6.77 25.42 5.40
CA LYS A 136 -6.42 26.78 4.93
C LYS A 136 -5.14 27.34 5.56
N SER A 137 -4.79 26.89 6.77
CA SER A 137 -3.54 27.24 7.45
C SER A 137 -2.29 26.61 6.82
N GLY A 138 -2.47 25.66 5.89
CA GLY A 138 -1.40 24.84 5.32
C GLY A 138 -1.16 23.53 6.06
N GLN A 139 -1.79 23.31 7.22
CA GLN A 139 -1.62 22.07 7.99
C GLN A 139 -2.23 20.87 7.24
N ARG A 140 -1.47 19.77 7.18
CA ARG A 140 -1.90 18.51 6.58
C ARG A 140 -2.39 17.56 7.65
N LEU A 141 -3.58 17.02 7.45
CA LEU A 141 -4.26 16.10 8.35
C LEU A 141 -4.65 14.82 7.62
N VAL A 142 -4.57 13.71 8.36
CA VAL A 142 -4.86 12.37 7.88
C VAL A 142 -5.89 11.74 8.80
N LYS A 143 -6.97 11.22 8.22
CA LYS A 143 -8.03 10.51 8.93
C LYS A 143 -7.74 9.03 8.87
N LEU A 144 -7.58 8.43 10.03
CA LEU A 144 -7.26 7.02 10.19
C LEU A 144 -8.44 6.27 10.80
N ARG A 145 -8.55 5.00 10.46
CA ARG A 145 -9.47 4.07 11.09
C ARG A 145 -8.71 2.86 11.62
N ASN A 146 -8.81 2.61 12.93
CA ASN A 146 -8.32 1.38 13.53
C ASN A 146 -9.39 0.27 13.43
N ARG A 147 -8.98 -0.99 13.28
CA ARG A 147 -9.88 -2.14 13.37
C ARG A 147 -10.50 -2.18 14.77
N CYS A 148 -11.82 -2.37 14.84
CA CYS A 148 -12.58 -2.26 16.08
C CYS A 148 -12.16 -3.33 17.09
N GLY A 149 -11.34 -2.95 18.07
CA GLY A 149 -11.23 -3.62 19.35
C GLY A 149 -12.12 -2.89 20.35
N SER A 150 -12.85 -3.61 21.20
CA SER A 150 -13.76 -3.09 22.23
C SER A 150 -13.09 -2.26 23.35
N LEU A 151 -11.89 -1.73 23.12
CA LEU A 151 -11.09 -0.95 24.03
C LEU A 151 -10.58 0.26 23.25
N ARG A 152 -10.67 1.47 23.81
CA ARG A 152 -10.11 2.73 23.25
C ARG A 152 -8.59 2.71 22.98
N LYS A 153 -7.95 1.55 23.13
CA LYS A 153 -6.52 1.34 22.89
C LYS A 153 -6.25 1.40 21.39
N GLY A 154 -5.20 2.12 21.00
CA GLY A 154 -4.85 2.32 19.59
C GLY A 154 -5.61 3.48 18.94
N ILE A 155 -6.23 4.37 19.71
CA ILE A 155 -6.80 5.64 19.22
C ILE A 155 -5.79 6.75 19.51
N TRP A 156 -5.60 7.67 18.57
CA TRP A 156 -4.70 8.80 18.77
C TRP A 156 -5.18 9.76 19.86
N GLU A 157 -4.31 10.07 20.81
CA GLU A 157 -4.52 11.00 21.92
C GLU A 157 -3.64 12.27 21.81
N GLY A 158 -2.91 12.42 20.71
CA GLY A 158 -2.01 13.56 20.47
C GLY A 158 -2.70 14.74 19.77
N THR A 159 -1.91 15.51 19.01
CA THR A 159 -2.42 16.72 18.32
C THR A 159 -3.50 16.36 17.31
N TRP A 160 -4.62 17.08 17.29
CA TRP A 160 -5.80 16.76 16.46
C TRP A 160 -6.58 15.49 16.88
N SER A 161 -6.30 14.92 18.05
CA SER A 161 -7.22 13.96 18.68
C SER A 161 -8.54 14.64 19.10
N ASP A 162 -9.59 13.89 19.38
CA ASP A 162 -10.90 14.46 19.76
C ASP A 162 -10.87 15.43 20.95
N GLY A 163 -9.89 15.28 21.86
CA GLY A 163 -9.69 16.15 23.04
C GLY A 163 -8.68 17.28 22.84
N SER A 164 -8.14 17.43 21.62
CA SER A 164 -7.05 18.36 21.32
C SER A 164 -7.51 19.81 21.37
N LYS A 165 -6.63 20.73 21.79
CA LYS A 165 -6.90 22.18 21.85
C LYS A 165 -6.84 22.86 20.49
N GLU A 166 -6.34 22.14 19.49
CA GLU A 166 -6.09 22.53 18.11
C GLU A 166 -7.40 22.66 17.32
N TRP A 167 -8.48 22.03 17.81
CA TRP A 167 -9.82 22.22 17.28
C TRP A 167 -10.34 23.62 17.62
N THR A 168 -10.43 24.48 16.61
CA THR A 168 -11.20 25.73 16.70
C THR A 168 -12.66 25.47 16.33
N ALA A 169 -13.57 26.38 16.72
CA ALA A 169 -15.00 26.20 16.49
C ALA A 169 -15.41 26.04 15.01
N GLU A 170 -14.58 26.52 14.08
CA GLU A 170 -14.86 26.55 12.63
C GLU A 170 -14.31 25.33 11.88
N LEU A 171 -13.34 24.60 12.46
CA LEU A 171 -12.65 23.51 11.78
C LEU A 171 -13.45 22.20 11.66
N PRO A 172 -14.27 21.77 12.65
CA PRO A 172 -15.04 20.54 12.54
C PRO A 172 -16.03 20.54 11.36
N GLU A 173 -16.62 21.69 11.05
CA GLU A 173 -17.49 21.86 9.88
C GLU A 173 -16.68 21.86 8.56
N GLU A 174 -15.44 22.36 8.57
CA GLU A 174 -14.57 22.38 7.39
C GLU A 174 -14.14 20.97 6.94
N ILE A 175 -13.96 20.04 7.90
CA ILE A 175 -13.43 18.69 7.63
C ILE A 175 -14.42 17.55 7.89
N ASP A 176 -15.70 17.86 8.14
CA ASP A 176 -16.76 16.91 8.48
C ASP A 176 -16.34 15.91 9.58
N HIS A 177 -15.81 16.46 10.69
CA HIS A 177 -15.38 15.64 11.82
C HIS A 177 -16.51 15.36 12.79
N LYS A 178 -16.64 14.11 13.23
CA LYS A 178 -17.59 13.67 14.25
C LYS A 178 -16.83 13.21 15.48
N PHE A 179 -16.92 14.01 16.54
CA PHE A 179 -16.33 13.69 17.83
C PHE A 179 -16.99 12.47 18.48
N GLY A 180 -16.19 11.70 19.23
CA GLY A 180 -16.65 10.54 19.99
C GLY A 180 -16.71 9.25 19.18
N SER A 181 -15.97 9.17 18.07
CA SER A 181 -15.81 7.93 17.32
C SER A 181 -14.78 7.03 17.99
N ASP A 182 -15.18 5.83 18.39
CA ASP A 182 -14.29 4.87 19.07
C ASP A 182 -13.31 4.14 18.11
N SER A 183 -13.22 4.54 16.84
CA SER A 183 -12.34 3.88 15.87
C SER A 183 -11.80 4.77 14.75
N VAL A 184 -12.28 6.01 14.63
CA VAL A 184 -11.87 6.94 13.57
C VAL A 184 -11.38 8.23 14.20
N PHE A 185 -10.19 8.67 13.82
CA PHE A 185 -9.56 9.86 14.37
C PHE A 185 -8.71 10.58 13.32
N TRP A 186 -8.39 11.85 13.60
CA TRP A 186 -7.45 12.62 12.80
C TRP A 186 -6.08 12.67 13.47
N ILE A 187 -5.04 12.73 12.66
CA ILE A 187 -3.65 12.91 13.07
C ILE A 187 -2.97 13.91 12.11
N SER A 188 -1.92 14.59 12.55
CA SER A 188 -1.07 15.36 11.64
C SER A 188 -0.31 14.43 10.68
N TYR A 189 -0.02 14.90 9.47
CA TYR A 189 0.79 14.12 8.54
C TYR A 189 2.20 13.85 9.07
N GLU A 190 2.75 14.81 9.80
CA GLU A 190 4.06 14.70 10.42
C GLU A 190 4.08 13.60 11.49
N ASP A 191 3.04 13.53 12.32
CA ASP A 191 2.88 12.45 13.30
C ASP A 191 2.61 11.09 12.61
N LEU A 192 1.89 11.04 11.49
CA LEU A 192 1.71 9.80 10.71
C LEU A 192 3.07 9.22 10.31
N VAL A 193 3.91 10.02 9.64
CA VAL A 193 5.23 9.57 9.15
C VAL A 193 6.14 9.16 10.31
N GLN A 194 6.01 9.81 11.47
CA GLN A 194 6.84 9.50 12.64
C GLN A 194 6.38 8.23 13.39
N LYS A 195 5.07 7.94 13.41
CA LYS A 195 4.48 6.90 14.28
C LYS A 195 4.20 5.59 13.55
N TYR A 196 3.87 5.67 12.27
CA TYR A 196 3.57 4.50 11.44
C TYR A 196 4.85 4.04 10.80
N SER A 197 5.16 2.75 10.85
CA SER A 197 6.43 2.21 10.35
C SER A 197 6.31 1.72 8.91
N HIS A 198 5.12 1.23 8.53
CA HIS A 198 4.83 0.79 7.17
C HIS A 198 3.60 1.52 6.62
N LEU A 199 3.66 1.84 5.33
CA LEU A 199 2.56 2.33 4.52
C LEU A 199 2.42 1.42 3.30
N ASP A 200 1.24 0.84 3.14
CA ASP A 200 0.88 -0.06 2.05
C ASP A 200 0.04 0.71 1.05
N SER A 201 0.57 0.97 -0.14
CA SER A 201 -0.12 1.77 -1.17
C SER A 201 -0.37 0.96 -2.44
N TYR A 202 -1.46 1.28 -3.13
CA TYR A 202 -1.85 0.68 -4.40
C TYR A 202 -1.09 1.30 -5.60
N HIS A 203 -0.61 0.46 -6.53
CA HIS A 203 0.25 0.88 -7.64
C HIS A 203 -0.33 0.87 -9.06
N GLU A 204 0.39 1.57 -9.95
CA GLU A 204 0.07 1.87 -11.34
C GLU A 204 0.18 0.63 -12.25
N LYS A 205 -0.79 0.47 -13.15
CA LYS A 205 -0.91 -0.65 -14.09
C LYS A 205 -0.41 -0.25 -15.47
N PHE A 206 0.36 -1.11 -16.12
CA PHE A 206 0.85 -0.89 -17.49
C PHE A 206 0.05 -1.71 -18.48
N TYR A 207 -0.38 -1.09 -19.58
CA TYR A 207 -1.19 -1.76 -20.58
C TYR A 207 -0.36 -2.07 -21.82
N ILE A 208 -0.42 -3.31 -22.29
CA ILE A 208 0.21 -3.75 -23.53
C ILE A 208 -0.85 -4.27 -24.48
N LYS A 209 -0.84 -3.76 -25.71
CA LYS A 209 -1.67 -4.29 -26.79
C LYS A 209 -0.79 -5.07 -27.76
N LEU A 210 -1.00 -6.38 -27.81
CA LEU A 210 -0.37 -7.24 -28.79
C LEU A 210 -1.23 -7.32 -30.05
N MET A 211 -0.65 -6.97 -31.21
CA MET A 211 -1.41 -6.86 -32.46
C MET A 211 -1.45 -8.18 -33.25
N GLN A 212 -0.53 -9.11 -32.97
CA GLN A 212 -0.40 -10.40 -33.63
C GLN A 212 0.12 -11.43 -32.62
N ASP A 213 -0.19 -12.70 -32.83
CA ASP A 213 0.31 -13.78 -31.97
C ASP A 213 1.83 -13.82 -32.08
N SER A 214 2.53 -13.62 -30.96
CA SER A 214 3.98 -13.57 -30.95
C SER A 214 4.56 -14.02 -29.61
N PRO A 215 5.81 -14.52 -29.58
CA PRO A 215 6.54 -14.61 -28.33
C PRO A 215 6.71 -13.22 -27.72
N LEU A 216 6.75 -13.16 -26.40
CA LEU A 216 6.97 -11.93 -25.64
C LEU A 216 7.97 -12.19 -24.51
N ILE A 217 8.99 -11.34 -24.41
CA ILE A 217 9.86 -11.27 -23.24
C ILE A 217 9.56 -9.97 -22.52
N LEU A 218 9.17 -10.07 -21.26
CA LEU A 218 8.99 -8.93 -20.36
C LEU A 218 10.16 -8.90 -19.38
N ALA A 219 10.80 -7.75 -19.26
CA ALA A 219 11.87 -7.53 -18.30
C ALA A 219 11.66 -6.20 -17.59
N LEU A 220 11.74 -6.23 -16.26
CA LEU A 220 11.71 -5.06 -15.40
C LEU A 220 13.09 -4.91 -14.75
N PRO A 221 13.95 -4.01 -15.27
CA PRO A 221 15.24 -3.71 -14.69
C PRO A 221 15.19 -2.46 -13.79
N GLN A 222 15.99 -2.47 -12.71
CA GLN A 222 16.38 -1.27 -11.99
C GLN A 222 17.74 -0.73 -12.47
N LEU A 223 18.09 0.47 -12.00
CA LEU A 223 19.38 1.09 -12.28
C LEU A 223 20.52 0.21 -11.75
N ASP A 224 21.66 0.30 -12.43
CA ASP A 224 22.85 -0.46 -12.04
C ASP A 224 23.69 0.38 -11.09
N GLU A 225 23.61 0.05 -9.80
CA GLU A 225 24.27 0.80 -8.72
C GLU A 225 25.80 0.82 -8.84
N ARG A 226 26.40 -0.08 -9.63
CA ARG A 226 27.87 -0.11 -9.83
C ARG A 226 28.40 1.17 -10.47
N TYR A 227 27.57 1.90 -11.22
CA TYR A 227 27.94 3.19 -11.82
C TYR A 227 27.85 4.36 -10.84
N SER A 228 27.21 4.16 -9.69
CA SER A 228 26.97 5.16 -8.65
C SER A 228 27.77 4.88 -7.38
N LYS A 229 28.88 4.14 -7.51
CA LYS A 229 29.71 3.71 -6.38
C LYS A 229 30.23 4.92 -5.58
N GLY A 230 29.88 5.01 -4.30
CA GLY A 230 30.09 6.18 -3.45
C GLY A 230 28.86 7.02 -3.14
N LEU A 231 27.82 6.84 -3.94
CA LEU A 231 26.50 7.46 -3.84
C LEU A 231 25.45 6.34 -3.79
N GLU A 232 25.81 5.18 -3.23
CA GLU A 232 24.88 4.06 -3.10
C GLU A 232 23.66 4.50 -2.29
N ALA A 233 22.47 4.14 -2.77
CA ALA A 233 21.26 4.34 -2.00
C ALA A 233 21.32 3.49 -0.72
N GLN A 234 20.71 3.98 0.36
CA GLN A 234 20.53 3.18 1.58
C GLN A 234 19.47 2.09 1.41
N GLN A 235 18.83 2.03 0.24
CA GLN A 235 17.70 1.18 -0.06
C GLN A 235 18.07 0.19 -1.15
N SER A 236 17.58 -1.03 -1.01
CA SER A 236 17.52 -2.01 -2.09
C SER A 236 16.08 -2.30 -2.44
N PHE A 237 15.81 -2.42 -3.73
CA PHE A 237 14.48 -2.70 -4.24
C PHE A 237 14.37 -4.15 -4.69
N ARG A 238 13.31 -4.81 -4.26
CA ARG A 238 12.85 -6.07 -4.81
C ARG A 238 11.75 -5.81 -5.82
N LEU A 239 11.98 -6.29 -7.03
CA LEU A 239 11.10 -6.06 -8.17
C LEU A 239 10.24 -7.29 -8.40
N HIS A 240 8.95 -7.08 -8.59
CA HIS A 240 8.00 -8.13 -8.94
C HIS A 240 6.97 -7.57 -9.92
N PHE A 241 6.51 -8.40 -10.84
CA PHE A 241 5.36 -8.09 -11.69
C PHE A 241 4.51 -9.32 -11.99
N GLN A 242 3.25 -9.07 -12.32
CA GLN A 242 2.32 -10.05 -12.84
C GLN A 242 1.73 -9.57 -14.16
N LEU A 243 1.48 -10.50 -15.09
CA LEU A 243 0.80 -10.24 -16.36
C LEU A 243 -0.59 -10.85 -16.32
N HIS A 244 -1.60 -10.05 -16.63
CA HIS A 244 -3.01 -10.45 -16.67
C HIS A 244 -3.62 -10.16 -18.05
N TYR A 245 -4.74 -10.81 -18.35
CA TYR A 245 -5.61 -10.37 -19.43
C TYR A 245 -6.33 -9.08 -19.02
N GLU A 246 -6.52 -8.17 -19.98
CA GLU A 246 -7.36 -6.99 -19.74
C GLU A 246 -8.81 -7.41 -19.41
N GLY A 247 -9.31 -6.98 -18.26
CA GLY A 247 -10.66 -7.31 -17.77
C GLY A 247 -10.75 -8.56 -16.87
N SER A 248 -9.63 -9.21 -16.53
CA SER A 248 -9.55 -10.28 -15.53
C SER A 248 -8.68 -9.81 -14.35
N PRO A 249 -9.28 -9.18 -13.32
CA PRO A 249 -8.54 -8.54 -12.23
C PRO A 249 -8.26 -9.48 -11.04
N ASN A 250 -8.61 -10.76 -11.10
CA ASN A 250 -8.43 -11.64 -9.95
C ASN A 250 -6.95 -12.00 -9.76
N ALA A 251 -6.48 -11.99 -8.51
CA ALA A 251 -5.10 -12.34 -8.13
C ALA A 251 -4.67 -13.77 -8.52
N GLU A 252 -5.62 -14.67 -8.75
CA GLU A 252 -5.35 -16.05 -9.19
C GLU A 252 -5.37 -16.23 -10.72
N ASP A 253 -5.91 -15.25 -11.46
CA ASP A 253 -6.10 -15.33 -12.92
C ASP A 253 -4.94 -14.66 -13.68
N TYR A 254 -3.71 -14.70 -13.15
CA TYR A 254 -2.54 -14.20 -13.85
C TYR A 254 -2.06 -15.20 -14.92
N ILE A 255 -1.58 -14.67 -16.04
CA ILE A 255 -0.94 -15.46 -17.10
C ILE A 255 0.43 -15.92 -16.61
N VAL A 256 1.19 -15.00 -16.00
CA VAL A 256 2.50 -15.30 -15.45
C VAL A 256 2.90 -14.30 -14.37
N ARG A 257 3.65 -14.81 -13.38
CA ARG A 257 4.28 -14.04 -12.31
C ARG A 257 5.79 -14.05 -12.49
N SER A 258 6.42 -12.89 -12.33
CA SER A 258 7.87 -12.79 -12.35
C SER A 258 8.46 -13.43 -11.10
N HIS A 259 9.55 -14.17 -11.25
CA HIS A 259 10.25 -14.78 -10.13
C HIS A 259 11.54 -14.02 -9.85
N SER A 260 11.69 -13.57 -8.60
CA SER A 260 12.95 -12.98 -8.14
C SER A 260 13.97 -14.08 -7.90
N ASN A 261 15.20 -13.84 -8.34
CA ASN A 261 16.30 -14.76 -8.12
C ASN A 261 17.15 -14.25 -6.96
N TYR A 262 17.47 -15.15 -6.03
CA TYR A 262 18.25 -14.85 -4.82
C TYR A 262 19.57 -14.09 -5.11
N LEU A 263 20.21 -14.34 -6.25
CA LEU A 263 21.47 -13.70 -6.63
C LEU A 263 21.30 -12.52 -7.60
N LEU A 264 20.17 -12.42 -8.30
CA LEU A 264 19.92 -11.42 -9.33
C LEU A 264 18.78 -10.51 -8.91
N HIS A 265 19.12 -9.44 -8.20
CA HIS A 265 18.18 -8.40 -7.75
C HIS A 265 17.98 -7.28 -8.80
N ARG A 266 18.92 -7.10 -9.75
CA ARG A 266 18.90 -5.99 -10.74
C ARG A 266 17.70 -6.03 -11.69
N SER A 267 17.15 -7.20 -11.97
CA SER A 267 16.03 -7.32 -12.90
C SER A 267 15.27 -8.61 -12.69
N VAL A 268 13.96 -8.53 -12.91
CA VAL A 268 13.11 -9.72 -13.08
C VAL A 268 12.62 -9.80 -14.52
N SER A 269 12.52 -11.02 -15.04
CA SER A 269 12.12 -11.25 -16.43
C SER A 269 11.30 -12.51 -16.58
N VAL A 270 10.42 -12.51 -17.57
CA VAL A 270 9.63 -13.67 -17.96
C VAL A 270 9.65 -13.80 -19.49
N GLU A 271 9.78 -15.02 -19.96
CA GLU A 271 9.66 -15.38 -21.37
C GLU A 271 8.34 -16.13 -21.59
N LEU A 272 7.54 -15.65 -22.53
CA LEU A 272 6.28 -16.24 -22.97
C LEU A 272 6.44 -16.65 -24.44
N PRO A 273 6.62 -17.94 -24.75
CA PRO A 273 6.96 -18.39 -26.11
C PRO A 273 5.82 -18.21 -27.11
N ALA A 274 4.58 -18.11 -26.64
CA ALA A 274 3.41 -17.83 -27.46
C ALA A 274 2.40 -17.03 -26.66
N LEU A 275 2.15 -15.79 -27.07
CA LEU A 275 1.13 -14.92 -26.51
C LEU A 275 0.18 -14.46 -27.63
N GLN A 276 -1.12 -14.42 -27.35
CA GLN A 276 -2.15 -14.11 -28.35
C GLN A 276 -2.27 -12.60 -28.61
N ALA A 277 -2.73 -12.24 -29.80
CA ALA A 277 -3.00 -10.86 -30.22
C ALA A 277 -4.15 -10.22 -29.44
N ARG A 278 -3.89 -9.72 -28.22
CA ARG A 278 -4.87 -9.14 -27.31
C ARG A 278 -4.28 -8.05 -26.42
N ASN A 279 -5.13 -7.46 -25.59
CA ASN A 279 -4.73 -6.49 -24.58
C ASN A 279 -4.41 -7.20 -23.26
N TYR A 280 -3.34 -6.74 -22.62
CA TYR A 280 -2.80 -7.26 -21.39
C TYR A 280 -2.53 -6.13 -20.41
N VAL A 281 -2.54 -6.46 -19.12
CA VAL A 281 -2.23 -5.54 -18.05
C VAL A 281 -1.08 -6.11 -17.22
N ILE A 282 -0.06 -5.30 -17.00
CA ILE A 282 1.08 -5.61 -16.14
C ILE A 282 0.91 -4.86 -14.84
N TRP A 283 1.03 -5.59 -13.76
CA TRP A 283 0.91 -5.09 -12.41
C TRP A 283 2.28 -5.17 -11.75
N LEU A 284 2.73 -4.07 -11.16
CA LEU A 284 4.07 -3.94 -10.58
C LEU A 284 4.00 -3.89 -9.06
N LYS A 285 4.84 -4.70 -8.40
CA LYS A 285 5.16 -4.59 -6.98
C LYS A 285 6.64 -4.26 -6.83
N ILE A 286 6.92 -3.16 -6.14
CA ILE A 286 8.28 -2.76 -5.77
C ILE A 286 8.31 -2.73 -4.25
N ALA A 287 9.11 -3.59 -3.64
CA ALA A 287 9.32 -3.58 -2.19
C ALA A 287 10.69 -2.97 -1.90
N ALA A 288 10.72 -1.89 -1.11
CA ALA A 288 11.95 -1.23 -0.68
C ALA A 288 12.42 -1.82 0.65
N GLN A 289 13.73 -1.98 0.81
CA GLN A 289 14.36 -2.41 2.05
C GLN A 289 15.56 -1.52 2.38
N ARG A 290 15.52 -0.85 3.54
CA ARG A 290 16.67 -0.08 4.06
C ARG A 290 17.77 -0.96 4.64
N TYR A 291 19.02 -0.61 4.37
CA TYR A 291 20.18 -1.11 5.10
C TYR A 291 20.66 -0.07 6.11
N ILE A 292 20.52 -0.39 7.40
CA ILE A 292 20.89 0.49 8.52
C ILE A 292 22.40 0.73 8.57
N ASP A 293 23.20 -0.25 8.13
CA ASP A 293 24.66 -0.16 8.12
C ASP A 293 25.22 0.67 6.94
N HIS A 294 24.38 1.05 5.97
CA HIS A 294 24.78 1.86 4.83
C HIS A 294 24.76 3.36 5.16
N GLN A 295 25.77 4.10 4.70
CA GLN A 295 25.81 5.56 4.83
C GLN A 295 24.79 6.22 3.89
N SER A 296 24.29 7.40 4.25
CA SER A 296 23.41 8.17 3.35
C SER A 296 24.19 8.66 2.13
N VAL A 297 23.48 8.95 1.04
CA VAL A 297 24.10 9.47 -0.20
C VAL A 297 24.87 10.77 0.09
N GLU A 298 24.33 11.65 0.95
CA GLU A 298 24.99 12.90 1.35
C GLU A 298 26.23 12.66 2.19
N ALA A 299 26.18 11.68 3.11
CA ALA A 299 27.33 11.30 3.92
C ALA A 299 28.43 10.67 3.05
N GLY A 300 28.04 9.81 2.09
CA GLY A 300 28.92 9.23 1.09
C GLY A 300 29.59 10.30 0.22
N ALA A 301 28.79 11.25 -0.30
CA ALA A 301 29.28 12.38 -1.08
C ALA A 301 30.28 13.24 -0.29
N LYS A 302 29.96 13.61 0.96
CA LYS A 302 30.86 14.38 1.84
C LYS A 302 32.17 13.65 2.12
N ARG A 303 32.10 12.35 2.38
CA ARG A 303 33.30 11.52 2.61
C ARG A 303 34.17 11.44 1.37
N GLN A 304 33.57 11.16 0.20
CA GLN A 304 34.33 11.07 -1.05
C GLN A 304 34.91 12.41 -1.49
N ALA A 305 34.26 13.52 -1.15
CA ALA A 305 34.77 14.87 -1.37
C ALA A 305 35.93 15.22 -0.42
N ALA A 306 35.92 14.72 0.82
CA ALA A 306 36.99 14.95 1.80
C ALA A 306 38.30 14.23 1.46
N ASP A 307 38.22 13.02 0.87
CA ASP A 307 39.38 12.17 0.59
C ASP A 307 40.12 12.49 -0.74
N ARG A 308 39.59 13.37 -1.60
CA ARG A 308 40.16 13.60 -2.95
C ARG A 308 40.22 15.08 -3.32
N MET A 309 41.45 15.60 -3.47
CA MET A 309 41.73 17.01 -3.78
C MET A 309 41.26 17.44 -5.18
N GLU A 310 41.03 16.51 -6.12
CA GLU A 310 40.44 16.76 -7.44
C GLU A 310 39.51 15.59 -7.79
N ASN A 311 38.22 15.87 -8.03
CA ASN A 311 37.20 14.82 -8.08
C ASN A 311 36.36 14.89 -9.36
N GLU A 312 36.99 15.12 -10.51
CA GLU A 312 36.32 15.07 -11.83
C GLU A 312 35.55 13.75 -12.02
N LYS A 313 36.10 12.63 -11.53
CA LYS A 313 35.44 11.33 -11.56
C LYS A 313 34.20 11.27 -10.66
N LEU A 314 34.22 11.89 -9.48
CA LEU A 314 33.04 12.00 -8.62
C LEU A 314 31.98 12.92 -9.23
N ALA A 315 32.40 14.04 -9.83
CA ALA A 315 31.49 14.94 -10.54
C ALA A 315 30.83 14.26 -11.75
N GLN A 316 31.57 13.44 -12.50
CA GLN A 316 31.02 12.61 -13.58
C GLN A 316 30.02 11.56 -13.06
N VAL A 317 30.33 10.89 -11.95
CA VAL A 317 29.43 9.93 -11.31
C VAL A 317 28.16 10.61 -10.79
N GLY A 318 28.28 11.78 -10.15
CA GLY A 318 27.14 12.60 -9.71
C GLY A 318 26.29 13.07 -10.90
N TYR A 319 26.90 13.56 -11.98
CA TYR A 319 26.17 13.94 -13.18
C TYR A 319 25.43 12.75 -13.83
N ALA A 320 26.06 11.58 -13.88
CA ALA A 320 25.42 10.36 -14.38
C ALA A 320 24.25 9.91 -13.47
N TYR A 321 24.41 10.07 -12.15
CA TYR A 321 23.35 9.82 -11.17
C TYR A 321 22.16 10.76 -11.39
N ASP A 322 22.39 12.07 -11.50
CA ASP A 322 21.35 13.06 -11.76
C ASP A 322 20.65 12.82 -13.11
N LEU A 323 21.42 12.48 -14.15
CA LEU A 323 20.86 12.17 -15.47
C LEU A 323 19.99 10.90 -15.45
N ALA A 324 20.39 9.88 -14.69
CA ALA A 324 19.61 8.65 -14.56
C ALA A 324 18.28 8.90 -13.85
N HIS A 325 18.28 9.71 -12.79
CA HIS A 325 17.08 10.01 -12.01
C HIS A 325 16.20 11.11 -12.64
N SER A 326 16.76 12.04 -13.41
CA SER A 326 15.98 13.09 -14.12
C SER A 326 15.07 12.55 -15.23
N LYS A 327 15.40 11.40 -15.83
CA LYS A 327 14.48 10.74 -16.79
C LYS A 327 13.16 10.32 -16.14
N ALA A 328 13.20 9.95 -14.86
CA ALA A 328 11.99 9.69 -14.11
C ALA A 328 11.21 11.00 -13.92
N TRP A 329 11.86 12.12 -13.61
CA TRP A 329 11.21 13.43 -13.47
C TRP A 329 10.46 13.86 -14.73
N ASP A 330 11.04 13.74 -15.92
CA ASP A 330 10.35 14.09 -17.17
C ASP A 330 9.06 13.29 -17.39
N HIS A 331 9.07 12.01 -17.02
CA HIS A 331 7.89 11.16 -17.06
C HIS A 331 6.86 11.58 -16.01
N MET A 332 7.30 11.77 -14.76
CA MET A 332 6.47 12.20 -13.64
C MET A 332 5.81 13.56 -13.93
N ASP A 333 6.52 14.49 -14.57
CA ASP A 333 5.99 15.79 -15.00
C ASP A 333 4.91 15.66 -16.08
N LYS A 334 5.12 14.80 -17.06
CA LYS A 334 4.11 14.52 -18.11
C LYS A 334 2.87 13.87 -17.51
N VAL A 335 3.06 12.91 -16.63
CA VAL A 335 1.98 12.24 -15.89
C VAL A 335 1.23 13.27 -15.04
N ALA A 336 1.92 14.13 -14.30
CA ALA A 336 1.31 15.21 -13.51
C ALA A 336 0.49 16.18 -14.37
N LYS A 337 1.00 16.58 -15.55
CA LYS A 337 0.26 17.45 -16.50
C LYS A 337 -1.00 16.76 -17.06
N LEU A 338 -0.90 15.48 -17.41
CA LEU A 338 -2.06 14.69 -17.85
C LEU A 338 -3.10 14.55 -16.74
N ARG A 339 -2.66 14.33 -15.50
CA ARG A 339 -3.51 14.26 -14.30
C ARG A 339 -4.22 15.61 -14.06
N GLN A 340 -3.48 16.71 -14.06
CA GLN A 340 -4.06 18.06 -13.90
C GLN A 340 -5.15 18.35 -14.96
N LYS A 341 -4.94 17.90 -16.20
CA LYS A 341 -5.94 18.04 -17.26
C LYS A 341 -7.19 17.20 -17.00
N LYS A 342 -7.04 15.96 -16.51
CA LYS A 342 -8.14 15.07 -16.11
C LYS A 342 -8.95 15.68 -14.96
N ASP A 343 -8.29 16.26 -13.97
CA ASP A 343 -8.94 16.89 -12.81
C ASP A 343 -9.68 18.17 -13.21
N GLN A 344 -9.11 18.98 -14.10
CA GLN A 344 -9.81 20.13 -14.68
C GLN A 344 -11.06 19.70 -15.46
N GLN A 345 -11.00 18.58 -16.18
CA GLN A 345 -12.16 18.02 -16.88
C GLN A 345 -13.23 17.49 -15.92
N ARG A 346 -12.84 16.80 -14.84
CA ARG A 346 -13.77 16.37 -13.78
C ARG A 346 -14.43 17.56 -13.08
N ALA A 347 -13.64 18.57 -12.69
CA ALA A 347 -14.13 19.77 -12.04
C ALA A 347 -15.08 20.59 -12.92
N SER A 348 -14.80 20.68 -14.22
CA SER A 348 -15.71 21.35 -15.17
C SER A 348 -17.00 20.56 -15.40
N ALA A 349 -16.94 19.23 -15.45
CA ALA A 349 -18.13 18.37 -15.54
C ALA A 349 -19.03 18.47 -14.29
N CYS A 350 -18.45 18.57 -13.09
CA CYS A 350 -19.21 18.82 -11.85
C CYS A 350 -19.86 20.20 -11.78
N ARG A 351 -19.35 21.21 -12.50
CA ARG A 351 -19.97 22.55 -12.56
C ARG A 351 -21.11 22.66 -13.59
N GLN A 352 -21.27 21.66 -14.45
CA GLN A 352 -22.31 21.61 -15.48
C GLN A 352 -23.54 20.78 -15.06
N LYS A 353 -23.49 20.13 -13.90
CA LYS A 353 -24.65 19.55 -13.21
C LYS A 353 -25.09 20.49 -12.09
#